data_AF-A0A8D2B1H6-F1
#
_entry.id   AF-A0A8D2B1H6-F1
#
_cell.length_a   1.000
_cell.length_b   1.000
_cell.length_c   1.000
_cell.angle_alpha   90.00
_cell.angle_beta   90.00
_cell.angle_gamma   90.00
#
_symmetry.space_group_name_H-M   'P 1'
#
loop_
_entity.id
_entity.type
_entity.pdbx_description
1 polymer ?
#
loop_
_entity_poly.entity_id
_entity_poly.type
_entity_poly.pdbx_seq_one_letter_code
_entity_poly.pdbx_strand_id
1 'polypeptide(L)' 'MKLLTGLVFCSLVLGVSGGFFSFIKEAAQGSWDMWRAYSDMKEANYIGADKYFHAKGNYEAAQRGPGGAWAAEVIR' A
#
# COMPACT_ATOMS: atom_id res chain seq x y z
N MET A 1 -12.78 0.19 -39.22
CA MET A 1 -13.24 -0.65 -38.09
C MET A 1 -12.07 -1.17 -37.26
N LYS A 2 -11.10 -1.92 -37.82
CA LYS A 2 -9.94 -2.49 -37.07
C LYS A 2 -9.11 -1.48 -36.25
N LEU A 3 -8.84 -0.28 -36.79
CA LEU A 3 -8.10 0.78 -36.08
C LEU A 3 -8.87 1.34 -34.87
N LEU A 4 -10.18 1.58 -35.03
CA LEU A 4 -11.04 2.08 -33.96
C LEU A 4 -11.15 1.04 -32.83
N THR A 5 -11.27 -0.25 -33.18
CA THR A 5 -11.30 -1.35 -32.21
C THR A 5 -9.99 -1.44 -31.42
N GLY A 6 -8.85 -1.31 -32.09
CA GLY A 6 -7.54 -1.29 -31.42
C GLY A 6 -7.36 -0.08 -30.49
N LEU A 7 -7.86 1.08 -30.88
CA LEU A 7 -7.74 2.32 -30.11
C LEU A 7 -8.63 2.31 -28.85
N VAL A 8 -9.84 1.74 -28.94
CA VAL A 8 -10.72 1.48 -27.79
C VAL A 8 -10.10 0.44 -26.84
N PHE A 9 -9.47 -0.61 -27.38
CA PHE A 9 -8.80 -1.61 -26.55
C PHE A 9 -7.56 -1.04 -25.83
N CYS A 10 -6.72 -0.26 -26.52
CA CYS A 10 -5.57 0.42 -25.90
C CYS A 10 -5.98 1.41 -24.82
N SER A 11 -7.07 2.17 -25.03
CA SER A 11 -7.55 3.13 -24.02
C SER A 11 -8.16 2.43 -22.80
N LEU A 12 -8.79 1.26 -22.96
CA LEU A 12 -9.23 0.42 -21.83
C LEU A 12 -8.04 -0.13 -21.02
N VAL A 13 -7.00 -0.63 -21.69
CA VAL A 13 -5.79 -1.13 -21.00
C VAL A 13 -5.08 0.00 -20.24
N LEU A 14 -4.93 1.17 -20.86
CA LEU A 14 -4.32 2.34 -20.21
C LEU A 14 -5.19 2.89 -19.07
N GLY A 15 -6.52 2.92 -19.21
CA GLY A 15 -7.44 3.35 -18.17
C GLY A 15 -7.44 2.43 -16.94
N VAL A 16 -7.33 1.11 -17.13
CA VAL A 16 -7.20 0.12 -16.04
C VAL A 16 -5.81 0.19 -15.38
N SER A 17 -4.78 0.49 -16.17
CA SER A 17 -3.40 0.50 -15.67
C SER A 17 -3.16 1.57 -14.59
N GLY A 18 -3.79 2.74 -14.68
CA GLY A 18 -3.61 3.83 -13.71
C GLY A 18 -4.00 3.44 -12.28
N GLY A 19 -5.19 2.87 -12.11
CA GLY A 19 -5.69 2.42 -10.79
C GLY A 19 -4.90 1.24 -10.22
N PHE A 20 -4.48 0.32 -11.09
CA PHE A 20 -3.66 -0.82 -10.69
C PHE A 20 -2.25 -0.38 -10.25
N PHE A 21 -1.60 0.52 -11.01
CA PHE A 21 -0.29 1.06 -10.63
C PHE A 21 -0.35 1.87 -9.33
N SER A 22 -1.40 2.66 -9.10
CA SER A 22 -1.58 3.34 -7.80
C SER A 22 -1.73 2.34 -6.66
N PHE A 23 -2.55 1.30 -6.82
CA PHE A 23 -2.74 0.29 -5.78
C PHE A 23 -1.42 -0.42 -5.42
N ILE A 24 -0.64 -0.84 -6.41
CA ILE A 24 0.66 -1.49 -6.17
C ILE A 24 1.64 -0.54 -5.48
N LYS A 25 1.68 0.73 -5.90
CA LYS A 25 2.51 1.75 -5.25
C LYS A 25 2.12 1.95 -3.79
N GLU A 26 0.82 2.09 -3.51
CA GLU A 26 0.29 2.24 -2.15
C GLU A 26 0.60 1.01 -1.29
N ALA A 27 0.48 -0.20 -1.83
CA ALA A 27 0.79 -1.44 -1.13
C ALA A 27 2.29 -1.58 -0.80
N ALA A 28 3.17 -1.18 -1.72
CA ALA A 28 4.61 -1.15 -1.47
C ALA A 28 4.97 -0.13 -0.38
N GLN A 29 4.35 1.06 -0.42
CA GLN A 29 4.52 2.08 0.61
C GLN A 29 3.99 1.62 1.97
N GLY A 30 2.79 1.04 2.02
CA GLY A 30 2.22 0.51 3.26
C GLY A 30 3.06 -0.61 3.87
N SER A 31 3.58 -1.52 3.04
CA SER A 31 4.53 -2.56 3.48
C SER A 31 5.79 -1.97 4.12
N TRP A 32 6.32 -0.88 3.54
CA TRP A 32 7.47 -0.18 4.09
C TRP A 32 7.15 0.50 5.43
N ASP A 33 5.98 1.11 5.57
CA ASP A 33 5.53 1.73 6.82
C ASP A 33 5.39 0.67 7.94
N MET A 34 4.86 -0.53 7.62
CA MET A 34 4.78 -1.65 8.56
C MET A 34 6.18 -2.13 9.00
N TRP A 35 7.11 -2.30 8.05
CA TRP A 35 8.49 -2.67 8.35
C TRP A 35 9.21 -1.62 9.21
N ARG A 36 8.98 -0.34 8.91
CA ARG A 36 9.52 0.77 9.69
C ARG A 36 8.96 0.76 11.11
N ALA A 37 7.65 0.59 11.29
CA ALA A 37 7.05 0.54 12.63
C ALA A 37 7.63 -0.61 13.48
N TYR A 38 7.86 -1.78 12.89
CA TYR A 38 8.55 -2.89 13.54
C TYR A 38 10.02 -2.56 13.89
N SER A 39 10.72 -1.87 12.99
CA SER A 39 12.11 -1.46 13.22
C SER A 39 12.22 -0.41 14.32
N ASP A 40 11.38 0.62 14.29
CA ASP A 40 11.26 1.65 15.33
C ASP A 40 10.94 1.01 16.69
N MET A 41 10.05 0.02 16.74
CA MET A 41 9.72 -0.72 17.97
C MET A 41 10.94 -1.41 18.58
N LYS A 42 11.72 -2.10 17.74
CA LYS A 42 12.94 -2.79 18.18
C LYS A 42 14.00 -1.81 18.66
N GLU A 43 14.17 -0.70 17.95
CA GLU A 43 15.14 0.33 18.32
C GLU A 43 14.76 1.05 19.61
N ALA A 44 13.46 1.35 19.78
CA ALA A 44 12.97 2.00 20.99
C ALA A 44 13.13 1.13 22.24
N ASN A 45 13.04 -0.21 22.10
CA ASN A 45 13.20 -1.19 23.17
C ASN A 45 12.42 -0.82 24.46
N TYR A 46 11.19 -0.34 24.27
CA TYR A 46 10.38 0.22 25.35
C TYR A 46 9.30 -0.76 25.79
N ILE A 47 9.26 -1.06 27.09
CA ILE A 47 8.31 -2.05 27.66
C ILE A 47 6.87 -1.53 27.50
N GLY A 48 6.01 -2.36 26.90
CA GLY A 48 4.58 -2.08 26.74
C GLY A 48 4.23 -1.15 25.57
N ALA A 49 5.19 -0.83 24.68
CA ALA A 49 4.95 0.00 23.50
C ALA A 49 4.54 -0.80 22.24
N ASP A 50 4.47 -2.12 22.31
CA ASP A 50 4.15 -3.01 21.18
C ASP A 50 2.85 -2.60 20.47
N LYS A 51 1.79 -2.35 21.24
CA LYS A 51 0.48 -1.94 20.68
C LYS A 51 0.53 -0.57 20.02
N TYR A 52 1.36 0.34 20.53
CA TYR A 52 1.55 1.64 19.92
C TYR A 52 2.19 1.52 18.54
N PHE A 53 3.27 0.74 18.39
CA PHE A 53 3.93 0.58 17.10
C PHE A 53 3.08 -0.20 16.09
N HIS A 54 2.32 -1.20 16.53
CA HIS A 54 1.32 -1.85 15.65
C HIS A 54 0.24 -0.86 15.19
N ALA A 55 -0.30 -0.03 16.09
CA ALA A 55 -1.31 0.96 15.71
C ALA A 55 -0.74 2.03 14.78
N LYS A 56 0.47 2.52 15.06
CA LYS A 56 1.19 3.49 14.22
C LYS A 56 1.44 2.95 12.82
N GLY A 57 2.01 1.76 12.69
CA GLY A 57 2.28 1.14 11.39
C GLY A 57 1.02 0.95 10.55
N ASN A 58 -0.05 0.41 11.15
CA ASN A 58 -1.33 0.24 10.47
C ASN A 58 -1.93 1.58 10.04
N TYR A 59 -1.84 2.61 10.89
CA TYR A 59 -2.34 3.95 10.59
C TYR A 59 -1.56 4.61 9.44
N GLU A 60 -0.22 4.60 9.48
CA GLU A 60 0.64 5.17 8.44
C GLU A 60 0.45 4.44 7.09
N ALA A 61 0.35 3.11 7.11
CA ALA A 61 0.10 2.31 5.91
C ALA A 61 -1.29 2.60 5.32
N ALA A 62 -2.34 2.66 6.15
CA ALA A 62 -3.70 2.98 5.68
C ALA A 62 -3.82 4.39 5.10
N GLN A 63 -3.01 5.36 5.57
CA GLN A 63 -2.97 6.71 4.98
C GLN A 63 -2.45 6.74 3.54
N ARG A 64 -1.78 5.68 3.06
CA ARG A 64 -1.32 5.61 1.66
C ARG A 64 -2.48 5.45 0.68
N GLY A 65 -3.58 4.83 1.10
CA GLY A 65 -4.73 4.52 0.25
C GLY A 65 -5.14 3.05 0.36
N PRO A 66 -6.07 2.58 -0.48
CA PRO A 66 -6.57 1.21 -0.45
C PRO A 66 -5.49 0.13 -0.51
N GLY A 67 -4.42 0.33 -1.30
CA GLY A 67 -3.32 -0.62 -1.37
C GLY A 67 -2.51 -0.70 -0.08
N GLY A 68 -2.31 0.44 0.59
CA GLY A 68 -1.61 0.49 1.87
C GLY A 68 -2.43 -0.08 3.02
N ALA A 69 -3.74 0.17 3.04
CA ALA A 69 -4.66 -0.46 3.98
C ALA A 69 -4.68 -1.98 3.82
N TRP A 70 -4.71 -2.48 2.58
CA TRP A 70 -4.58 -3.90 2.28
C TRP A 70 -3.23 -4.48 2.76
N ALA A 71 -2.12 -3.78 2.51
CA ALA A 71 -0.81 -4.23 2.98
C ALA A 71 -0.74 -4.31 4.51
N ALA A 72 -1.32 -3.34 5.21
CA ALA A 72 -1.45 -3.36 6.67
C ALA A 72 -2.25 -4.59 7.15
N GLU A 73 -3.39 -4.88 6.53
CA GLU A 73 -4.23 -6.03 6.88
C GLU A 73 -3.50 -7.37 6.70
N VAL A 74 -2.73 -7.52 5.62
CA VAL A 74 -2.00 -8.76 5.32
C VAL A 74 -0.78 -8.95 6.25
N ILE A 75 -0.13 -7.87 6.67
CA ILE A 75 1.13 -7.93 7.45
C ILE A 75 0.91 -7.91 8.97
N ARG A 76 -0.19 -7.31 9.42
CA ARG A 76 -0.46 -6.96 10.83
C ARG A 76 -0.12 -8.04 11.85
#